data_AF-A0A9Q0WTH8-F1
#
_entry.id   AF-A0A9Q0WTH8-F1
#
_cell.length_a   1.000
_cell.length_b   1.000
_cell.length_c   1.000
_cell.angle_alpha   90.00
_cell.angle_beta   90.00
_cell.angle_gamma   90.00
#
_symmetry.space_group_name_H-M   'P 1'
#
loop_
_entity.id
_entity.type
_entity.pdbx_description
1 polymer ?
#
loop_
_entity_poly.entity_id
_entity_poly.type
_entity_poly.pdbx_seq_one_letter_code
_entity_poly.pdbx_strand_id
1 'polypeptide(L)'
;MKFNYHFLSGDVLSGNFHDGSMHLGVLHEWFGIHWWNSRAFALLFVVILVMLPLVLIRRVESLRFSSAISVLLAVVFVGICSVMAIHALIEGKTKTPRLLPHLDNKTSFLNLFTAVPVIVTAFTFHFNVHPISSELAKPSDMISAVKISLLLCAGIYFTTGIFGYLLFGESIVADILVNFDLSSDTAIGALLNDTVRLSYAFHLMLAFPLLNFSLRANIDELLFPKKPLLEKDSIRFVSLTLVLLVFAYLAAIAIPNIWYFFQFMGSTSAVCLAFIFPGAIVLRDVHSISTTRDKIAATVMIILAVTTSTIALSTNIYILVRNK
;
A
#
# COMPACT_ATOMS: atom_id res chain seq x y z
N MET A 1 0.65 -1.38 -7.87
CA MET A 1 1.00 -1.54 -6.45
C MET A 1 2.49 -1.27 -6.19
N LYS A 2 3.41 -1.79 -7.01
CA LYS A 2 4.87 -1.59 -6.86
C LYS A 2 5.38 -0.15 -6.81
N PHE A 3 4.93 0.70 -7.72
CA PHE A 3 5.45 2.08 -7.78
C PHE A 3 5.02 2.92 -6.59
N ASN A 4 3.93 2.56 -5.89
CA ASN A 4 3.46 3.26 -4.69
C ASN A 4 4.53 3.31 -3.59
N TYR A 5 5.31 2.23 -3.46
CA TYR A 5 6.38 2.12 -2.49
C TYR A 5 7.51 3.10 -2.80
N HIS A 6 7.83 3.26 -4.09
CA HIS A 6 8.78 4.27 -4.56
C HIS A 6 8.21 5.67 -4.39
N PHE A 7 6.94 5.88 -4.74
CA PHE A 7 6.27 7.17 -4.64
C PHE A 7 6.31 7.70 -3.19
N LEU A 8 5.84 6.90 -2.22
CA LEU A 8 5.81 7.26 -0.80
C LEU A 8 7.22 7.44 -0.21
N SER A 9 8.19 6.58 -0.59
CA SER A 9 9.58 6.77 -0.18
C SER A 9 10.16 8.09 -0.73
N GLY A 10 9.71 8.51 -1.90
CA GLY A 10 10.12 9.76 -2.53
C GLY A 10 9.50 10.97 -1.84
N ASP A 11 8.23 10.89 -1.46
CA ASP A 11 7.56 11.92 -0.65
C ASP A 11 8.26 12.09 0.71
N VAL A 12 8.61 10.98 1.38
CA VAL A 12 9.32 11.04 2.66
C VAL A 12 10.71 11.66 2.52
N LEU A 13 11.50 11.22 1.54
CA LEU A 13 12.90 11.64 1.43
C LEU A 13 13.05 13.05 0.86
N SER A 14 12.28 13.37 -0.18
CA SER A 14 12.45 14.59 -1.00
C SER A 14 11.25 15.52 -0.95
N GLY A 15 10.20 15.18 -0.22
CA GLY A 15 9.00 16.02 -0.13
C GLY A 15 8.17 16.00 -1.41
N ASN A 16 7.09 16.76 -1.38
CA ASN A 16 6.17 16.88 -2.50
C ASN A 16 5.49 18.26 -2.49
N PHE A 17 5.04 18.70 -3.66
CA PHE A 17 4.17 19.87 -3.78
C PHE A 17 2.72 19.37 -3.77
N HIS A 18 2.02 19.59 -2.66
CA HIS A 18 0.62 19.22 -2.53
C HIS A 18 -0.21 20.46 -2.20
N ASP A 19 -1.25 20.72 -3.00
CA ASP A 19 -2.28 21.73 -2.72
C ASP A 19 -1.77 23.16 -2.45
N GLY A 20 -0.66 23.56 -3.08
CA GLY A 20 -0.09 24.90 -2.96
C GLY A 20 0.86 25.09 -1.77
N SER A 21 1.04 24.10 -0.89
CA SER A 21 2.09 24.06 0.13
C SER A 21 3.24 23.14 -0.30
N MET A 22 4.47 23.63 -0.11
CA MET A 22 5.68 22.82 -0.29
C MET A 22 5.92 22.02 0.98
N HIS A 23 5.71 20.71 0.90
CA HIS A 23 6.04 19.78 1.97
C HIS A 23 7.50 19.36 1.82
N LEU A 24 8.31 19.61 2.85
CA LEU A 24 9.73 19.28 2.83
C LEU A 24 9.93 17.79 3.13
N GLY A 25 10.90 17.18 2.46
CA GLY A 25 11.33 15.81 2.76
C GLY A 25 12.40 15.80 3.83
N VAL A 26 12.63 14.66 4.47
CA VAL A 26 13.66 14.50 5.52
C VAL A 26 15.05 14.91 5.01
N LEU A 27 15.40 14.60 3.75
CA LEU A 27 16.69 15.02 3.18
C LEU A 27 16.77 16.53 2.93
N HIS A 28 15.63 17.17 2.63
CA HIS A 28 15.57 18.62 2.47
C HIS A 28 15.62 19.34 3.82
N GLU A 29 15.02 18.77 4.86
CA GLU A 29 15.06 19.31 6.23
C GLU A 29 16.46 19.24 6.82
N TRP A 30 17.16 18.12 6.64
CA TRP A 30 18.48 17.92 7.24
C TRP A 30 19.61 18.62 6.49
N PHE A 31 19.53 18.68 5.16
CA PHE A 31 20.63 19.15 4.33
C PHE A 31 20.29 20.40 3.49
N GLY A 32 19.05 20.88 3.52
CA GLY A 32 18.59 21.95 2.64
C GLY A 32 18.26 21.46 1.23
N ILE A 33 17.77 22.34 0.36
CA ILE A 33 17.37 21.98 -1.01
C ILE A 33 18.60 21.92 -1.92
N HIS A 34 18.85 20.74 -2.49
CA HIS A 34 19.95 20.49 -3.41
C HIS A 34 19.46 19.71 -4.65
N TRP A 35 20.33 19.57 -5.66
CA TRP A 35 19.98 18.81 -6.86
C TRP A 35 19.92 17.30 -6.59
N TRP A 36 20.75 16.80 -5.68
CA TRP A 36 20.91 15.36 -5.39
C TRP A 36 19.82 14.79 -4.48
N ASN A 37 19.16 15.63 -3.66
CA ASN A 37 18.00 15.24 -2.86
C ASN A 37 16.67 15.58 -3.54
N SER A 38 16.69 15.96 -4.82
CA SER A 38 15.47 16.00 -5.63
C SER A 38 14.85 14.59 -5.75
N ARG A 39 13.53 14.53 -5.85
CA ARG A 39 12.74 13.27 -5.86
C ARG A 39 13.31 12.23 -6.82
N ALA A 40 13.63 12.64 -8.05
CA ALA A 40 14.10 11.72 -9.08
C ALA A 40 15.46 11.09 -8.73
N PHE A 41 16.40 11.89 -8.20
CA PHE A 41 17.74 11.42 -7.85
C PHE A 41 17.75 10.62 -6.55
N ALA A 42 17.03 11.06 -5.52
CA ALA A 42 16.90 10.34 -4.26
C ALA A 42 16.28 8.95 -4.47
N LEU A 43 15.21 8.88 -5.28
CA LEU A 43 14.59 7.60 -5.64
C LEU A 43 15.52 6.72 -6.47
N LEU A 44 16.28 7.29 -7.40
CA LEU A 44 17.23 6.52 -8.20
C LEU A 44 18.29 5.87 -7.29
N PHE A 45 18.80 6.62 -6.31
CA PHE A 45 19.77 6.11 -5.34
C PHE A 45 19.19 4.96 -4.50
N VAL A 46 17.97 5.11 -3.97
CA VAL A 46 17.26 4.05 -3.25
C VAL A 46 17.03 2.83 -4.12
N VAL A 47 16.62 3.03 -5.37
CA VAL A 47 16.39 1.95 -6.33
C VAL A 47 17.67 1.15 -6.57
N ILE A 48 18.78 1.82 -6.84
CA ILE A 48 20.04 1.17 -7.20
C ILE A 48 20.70 0.50 -5.97
N LEU A 49 20.73 1.17 -4.82
CA LEU A 49 21.51 0.72 -3.67
C LEU A 49 20.73 -0.15 -2.68
N VAL A 50 19.42 0.02 -2.59
CA VAL A 50 18.58 -0.72 -1.64
C VAL A 50 17.72 -1.73 -2.39
N MET A 51 16.87 -1.28 -3.32
CA MET A 51 15.85 -2.16 -3.91
C MET A 51 16.43 -3.17 -4.90
N LEU A 52 17.32 -2.75 -5.79
CA LEU A 52 17.93 -3.62 -6.80
C LEU A 52 18.64 -4.84 -6.20
N PRO A 53 19.56 -4.71 -5.22
CA PRO A 53 20.20 -5.89 -4.63
C PRO A 53 19.20 -6.83 -3.96
N LEU A 54 18.19 -6.28 -3.27
CA LEU A 54 17.14 -7.09 -2.63
C LEU A 54 16.27 -7.83 -3.66
N VAL A 55 15.92 -7.19 -4.77
CA VAL A 55 15.04 -7.75 -5.80
C VAL A 55 15.73 -8.80 -6.68
N LEU A 56 17.06 -8.73 -6.78
CA LEU A 56 17.87 -9.73 -7.48
C LEU A 56 17.97 -11.05 -6.72
N ILE A 57 17.55 -11.09 -5.45
CA ILE A 57 17.44 -12.33 -4.69
C ILE A 57 16.39 -13.23 -5.35
N ARG A 58 16.80 -14.48 -5.65
CA ARG A 58 15.96 -15.43 -6.39
C ARG A 58 14.93 -16.13 -5.51
N ARG A 59 15.27 -16.42 -4.24
CA ARG A 59 14.42 -17.17 -3.31
C ARG A 59 13.67 -16.25 -2.36
N VAL A 60 12.38 -16.49 -2.17
CA VAL A 60 11.55 -15.72 -1.23
C VAL A 60 12.01 -15.95 0.21
N GLU A 61 12.43 -17.18 0.55
CA GLU A 61 12.92 -17.50 1.90
C GLU A 61 14.10 -16.59 2.33
N SER A 62 15.00 -16.25 1.41
CA SER A 62 16.13 -15.37 1.70
C SER A 62 15.70 -13.93 2.06
N LEU A 63 14.49 -13.52 1.65
CA LEU A 63 13.90 -12.23 2.00
C LEU A 63 13.23 -12.22 3.39
N ARG A 64 13.19 -13.35 4.10
CA ARG A 64 12.52 -13.46 5.42
C ARG A 64 13.01 -12.42 6.43
N PHE A 65 14.32 -12.13 6.44
CA PHE A 65 14.90 -11.15 7.35
C PHE A 65 14.48 -9.72 6.99
N SER A 66 14.55 -9.36 5.70
CA SER A 66 14.06 -8.07 5.19
C SER A 66 12.58 -7.89 5.51
N SER A 67 11.78 -8.93 5.31
CA SER A 67 10.35 -8.91 5.62
C SER A 67 10.06 -8.77 7.12
N ALA A 68 10.82 -9.47 7.98
CA ALA A 68 10.65 -9.39 9.42
C ALA A 68 11.00 -7.99 9.95
N ILE A 69 12.11 -7.41 9.46
CA ILE A 69 12.50 -6.04 9.78
C ILE A 69 11.44 -5.05 9.27
N SER A 70 10.94 -5.25 8.05
CA SER A 70 9.85 -4.43 7.49
C SER A 70 8.62 -4.43 8.40
N VAL A 71 8.15 -5.60 8.85
CA VAL A 71 6.99 -5.69 9.77
C VAL A 71 7.29 -5.01 11.11
N LEU A 72 8.49 -5.20 11.66
CA LEU A 72 8.91 -4.52 12.89
C LEU A 72 8.87 -3.00 12.75
N LEU A 73 9.37 -2.46 11.64
CA LEU A 73 9.34 -1.02 11.35
C LEU A 73 7.91 -0.47 11.24
N ALA A 74 6.97 -1.24 10.66
CA ALA A 74 5.56 -0.86 10.66
C ALA A 74 4.96 -0.81 12.07
N VAL A 75 5.31 -1.78 12.94
CA VAL A 75 4.88 -1.77 14.34
C VAL A 75 5.48 -0.59 15.11
N VAL A 76 6.75 -0.26 14.86
CA VAL A 76 7.41 0.93 15.45
C VAL A 76 6.71 2.21 15.00
N PHE A 77 6.42 2.34 13.70
CA PHE A 77 5.64 3.46 13.15
C PHE A 77 4.31 3.63 13.91
N VAL A 78 3.52 2.55 14.03
CA VAL A 78 2.24 2.61 14.74
C VAL A 78 2.44 2.96 16.22
N GLY A 79 3.42 2.35 16.88
CA GLY A 79 3.72 2.60 18.28
C GLY A 79 4.06 4.05 18.58
N ILE A 80 4.93 4.67 17.76
CA ILE A 80 5.29 6.08 17.91
C ILE A 80 4.08 6.98 17.64
N CYS A 81 3.33 6.72 16.56
CA CYS A 81 2.07 7.44 16.28
C CYS A 81 1.08 7.36 17.45
N SER A 82 0.92 6.19 18.06
CA SER A 82 0.08 6.01 19.25
C SER A 82 0.56 6.83 20.43
N VAL A 83 1.86 6.80 20.73
CA VAL A 83 2.44 7.57 21.85
C VAL A 83 2.25 9.07 21.62
N MET A 84 2.51 9.56 20.41
CA MET A 84 2.31 10.97 20.05
C MET A 84 0.85 11.39 20.20
N ALA A 85 -0.09 10.57 19.73
CA ALA A 85 -1.52 10.87 19.84
C ALA A 85 -2.01 10.84 21.30
N ILE A 86 -1.52 9.90 22.13
CA ILE A 86 -1.83 9.85 23.56
C ILE A 86 -1.26 11.08 24.28
N HIS A 87 -0.03 11.48 23.97
CA HIS A 87 0.57 12.68 24.55
C HIS A 87 -0.22 13.93 24.17
N ALA A 88 -0.57 14.08 22.89
CA ALA A 88 -1.42 15.17 22.43
C ALA A 88 -2.80 15.17 23.12
N LEU A 89 -3.35 14.00 23.44
CA LEU A 89 -4.63 13.87 24.14
C LEU A 89 -4.51 14.34 25.59
N ILE A 90 -3.43 13.97 26.28
CA ILE A 90 -3.16 14.40 27.66
C ILE A 90 -2.94 15.91 27.73
N GLU A 91 -2.24 16.49 26.75
CA GLU A 91 -2.03 17.94 26.65
C GLU A 91 -3.26 18.74 26.18
N GLY A 92 -4.35 18.07 25.81
CA GLY A 92 -5.55 18.71 25.27
C GLY A 92 -5.34 19.34 23.89
N LYS A 93 -4.30 18.92 23.15
CA LYS A 93 -3.97 19.41 21.80
C LYS A 93 -4.60 18.58 20.68
N THR A 94 -5.25 17.46 21.00
CA THR A 94 -5.94 16.62 20.00
C THR A 94 -7.06 17.37 19.29
N LYS A 95 -7.22 17.10 18.00
CA LYS A 95 -8.43 17.50 17.27
C LYS A 95 -9.60 16.64 17.77
N THR A 96 -10.76 17.26 17.98
CA THR A 96 -11.96 16.54 18.44
C THR A 96 -12.40 15.55 17.37
N PRO A 97 -12.37 14.22 17.63
CA PRO A 97 -12.72 13.25 16.62
C PRO A 97 -14.22 13.31 16.36
N ARG A 98 -14.61 13.64 15.12
CA ARG A 98 -16.00 13.52 14.68
C ARG A 98 -16.33 12.04 14.49
N LEU A 99 -17.28 11.51 15.28
CA LEU A 99 -17.77 10.13 15.13
C LEU A 99 -18.63 9.94 13.88
N LEU A 100 -19.26 11.02 13.39
CA LEU A 100 -20.14 10.99 12.23
C LEU A 100 -19.60 11.94 11.14
N PRO A 101 -19.64 11.53 9.86
CA PRO A 101 -19.27 12.39 8.75
C PRO A 101 -20.25 13.55 8.60
N HIS A 102 -19.76 14.73 8.20
CA HIS A 102 -20.61 15.88 7.88
C HIS A 102 -21.25 15.66 6.50
N LEU A 103 -22.57 15.40 6.49
CA LEU A 103 -23.32 15.05 5.28
C LEU A 103 -24.17 16.24 4.81
N ASP A 104 -23.52 17.31 4.38
CA ASP A 104 -24.24 18.52 3.96
C ASP A 104 -24.87 18.39 2.57
N ASN A 105 -24.38 17.46 1.74
CA ASN A 105 -24.82 17.26 0.37
C ASN A 105 -24.99 15.78 0.02
N LYS A 106 -25.87 15.47 -0.94
CA LYS A 106 -26.07 14.10 -1.48
C LYS A 106 -24.77 13.48 -2.02
N THR A 107 -23.84 14.30 -2.52
CA THR A 107 -22.51 13.88 -2.98
C THR A 107 -21.60 13.47 -1.82
N SER A 108 -21.75 14.06 -0.63
CA SER A 108 -20.91 13.70 0.54
C SER A 108 -21.14 12.27 1.02
N PHE A 109 -22.37 11.74 0.90
CA PHE A 109 -22.63 10.33 1.20
C PHE A 109 -21.96 9.39 0.18
N LEU A 110 -22.02 9.74 -1.11
CA LEU A 110 -21.37 8.95 -2.16
C LEU A 110 -19.83 9.01 -2.07
N ASN A 111 -19.28 10.08 -1.51
CA ASN A 111 -17.85 10.19 -1.25
C ASN A 111 -17.34 9.13 -0.25
N LEU A 112 -18.20 8.63 0.66
CA LEU A 112 -17.84 7.53 1.56
C LEU A 112 -17.49 6.25 0.78
N PHE A 113 -18.13 6.02 -0.38
CA PHE A 113 -17.84 4.87 -1.23
C PHE A 113 -16.46 4.95 -1.88
N THR A 114 -15.82 6.12 -1.89
CA THR A 114 -14.46 6.26 -2.42
C THR A 114 -13.40 5.69 -1.47
N ALA A 115 -13.74 5.47 -0.19
CA ALA A 115 -12.87 4.78 0.78
C ALA A 115 -12.90 3.25 0.61
N VAL A 116 -14.02 2.69 0.12
CA VAL A 116 -14.17 1.24 -0.06
C VAL A 116 -13.06 0.64 -0.94
N PRO A 117 -12.76 1.18 -2.14
CA PRO A 117 -11.63 0.75 -2.95
C PRO A 117 -10.28 0.74 -2.22
N VAL A 118 -10.03 1.75 -1.38
CA VAL A 118 -8.77 1.86 -0.64
C VAL A 118 -8.67 0.74 0.39
N ILE A 119 -9.75 0.48 1.13
CA ILE A 119 -9.84 -0.64 2.09
C ILE A 119 -9.66 -2.00 1.37
N VAL A 120 -10.36 -2.21 0.26
CA VAL A 120 -10.22 -3.44 -0.53
C VAL A 120 -8.79 -3.63 -1.01
N THR A 121 -8.15 -2.58 -1.49
CA THR A 121 -6.74 -2.62 -1.90
C THR A 121 -5.82 -2.95 -0.73
N ALA A 122 -6.05 -2.34 0.44
CA ALA A 122 -5.25 -2.54 1.65
C ALA A 122 -5.29 -4.00 2.15
N PHE A 123 -6.40 -4.71 1.94
CA PHE A 123 -6.54 -6.13 2.27
C PHE A 123 -6.28 -7.08 1.09
N THR A 124 -5.82 -6.58 -0.06
CA THR A 124 -5.51 -7.43 -1.21
C THR A 124 -4.09 -7.98 -1.13
N PHE A 125 -3.97 -9.23 -0.70
CA PHE A 125 -2.71 -10.00 -0.70
C PHE A 125 -2.80 -11.31 -1.50
N HIS A 126 -3.94 -11.57 -2.17
CA HIS A 126 -4.27 -12.83 -2.85
C HIS A 126 -3.18 -13.31 -3.83
N PHE A 127 -2.53 -12.40 -4.54
CA PHE A 127 -1.47 -12.73 -5.51
C PHE A 127 -0.17 -13.23 -4.86
N ASN A 128 0.00 -13.10 -3.55
CA ASN A 128 1.13 -13.65 -2.81
C ASN A 128 0.85 -15.06 -2.24
N VAL A 129 -0.40 -15.53 -2.30
CA VAL A 129 -0.80 -16.81 -1.69
C VAL A 129 -0.03 -17.98 -2.32
N HIS A 130 0.04 -18.05 -3.65
CA HIS A 130 0.74 -19.17 -4.31
C HIS A 130 2.26 -19.17 -4.02
N PRO A 131 3.00 -18.06 -4.22
CA PRO A 131 4.43 -18.00 -3.88
C PRO A 131 4.75 -18.35 -2.42
N ILE A 132 3.94 -17.90 -1.47
CA ILE A 132 4.17 -18.19 -0.04
C ILE A 132 3.83 -19.65 0.25
N SER A 133 2.74 -20.17 -0.32
CA SER A 133 2.32 -21.55 -0.10
C SER A 133 3.32 -22.57 -0.63
N SER A 134 4.06 -22.26 -1.71
CA SER A 134 5.09 -23.16 -2.23
C SER A 134 6.34 -23.23 -1.34
N GLU A 135 6.54 -22.25 -0.46
CA GLU A 135 7.68 -22.17 0.44
C GLU A 135 7.36 -22.72 1.85
N LEU A 136 6.08 -22.92 2.17
CA LEU A 136 5.67 -23.51 3.44
C LEU A 136 6.06 -25.00 3.49
N ALA A 137 6.60 -25.43 4.63
CA ALA A 137 6.89 -26.84 4.89
C ALA A 137 5.62 -27.71 4.82
N LYS A 138 4.48 -27.16 5.23
CA LYS A 138 3.17 -27.80 5.14
C LYS A 138 2.15 -26.83 4.50
N PRO A 139 1.56 -27.16 3.35
CA PRO A 139 0.52 -26.33 2.72
C PRO A 139 -0.70 -26.08 3.60
N SER A 140 -0.99 -26.98 4.56
CA SER A 140 -2.10 -26.83 5.52
C SER A 140 -1.96 -25.59 6.41
N ASP A 141 -0.74 -25.13 6.66
CA ASP A 141 -0.47 -24.04 7.59
C ASP A 141 -0.82 -22.68 6.98
N MET A 142 -1.05 -22.64 5.66
CA MET A 142 -1.38 -21.44 4.91
C MET A 142 -2.63 -20.73 5.45
N ILE A 143 -3.66 -21.49 5.83
CA ILE A 143 -4.90 -20.93 6.36
C ILE A 143 -4.64 -20.22 7.70
N SER A 144 -3.82 -20.82 8.57
CA SER A 144 -3.45 -20.22 9.86
C SER A 144 -2.62 -18.95 9.65
N ALA A 145 -1.62 -19.02 8.77
CA ALA A 145 -0.78 -17.87 8.41
C ALA A 145 -1.61 -16.70 7.87
N VAL A 146 -2.58 -16.96 6.98
CA VAL A 146 -3.48 -15.94 6.44
C VAL A 146 -4.36 -15.34 7.54
N LYS A 147 -4.94 -16.15 8.43
CA LYS A 147 -5.78 -15.66 9.55
C LYS A 147 -4.99 -14.76 10.51
N ILE A 148 -3.80 -15.19 10.92
CA ILE A 148 -2.94 -14.41 11.82
C ILE A 148 -2.53 -13.10 11.15
N SER A 149 -2.12 -13.16 9.88
CA SER A 149 -1.74 -11.97 9.10
C SER A 149 -2.89 -11.00 8.94
N LEU A 150 -4.11 -11.49 8.73
CA LEU A 150 -5.31 -10.67 8.60
C LEU A 150 -5.64 -9.94 9.91
N LEU A 151 -5.59 -10.64 11.04
CA LEU A 151 -5.81 -10.05 12.37
C LEU A 151 -4.76 -8.99 12.69
N LEU A 152 -3.49 -9.27 12.40
CA LEU A 152 -2.39 -8.34 12.60
C LEU A 152 -2.55 -7.09 11.72
N CYS A 153 -2.85 -7.25 10.42
CA CYS A 153 -3.09 -6.12 9.52
C CYS A 153 -4.31 -5.29 9.95
N ALA A 154 -5.41 -5.94 10.33
CA ALA A 154 -6.60 -5.25 10.81
C ALA A 154 -6.30 -4.42 12.06
N GLY A 155 -5.54 -4.98 13.01
CA GLY A 155 -5.08 -4.23 14.20
C GLY A 155 -4.24 -3.02 13.83
N ILE A 156 -3.21 -3.19 13.00
CA ILE A 156 -2.32 -2.11 12.55
C ILE A 156 -3.12 -0.99 11.86
N TYR A 157 -3.99 -1.33 10.91
CA TYR A 157 -4.79 -0.35 10.17
C TYR A 157 -5.79 0.38 11.08
N PHE A 158 -6.46 -0.35 11.97
CA PHE A 158 -7.42 0.24 12.91
C PHE A 158 -6.72 1.22 13.86
N THR A 159 -5.61 0.79 14.46
CA THR A 159 -4.81 1.62 15.38
C THR A 159 -4.24 2.85 14.66
N THR A 160 -3.71 2.69 13.45
CA THR A 160 -3.20 3.80 12.63
C THR A 160 -4.31 4.80 12.29
N GLY A 161 -5.49 4.31 11.91
CA GLY A 161 -6.64 5.16 11.58
C GLY A 161 -7.12 5.99 12.77
N ILE A 162 -7.25 5.38 13.96
CA ILE A 162 -7.67 6.08 15.18
C ILE A 162 -6.64 7.13 15.58
N PHE A 163 -5.38 6.75 15.76
CA PHE A 163 -4.38 7.68 16.28
C PHE A 163 -3.96 8.73 15.26
N GLY A 164 -3.93 8.40 13.98
CA GLY A 164 -3.74 9.37 12.90
C GLY A 164 -4.84 10.44 12.91
N TYR A 165 -6.10 10.03 13.07
CA TYR A 165 -7.22 10.97 13.15
C TYR A 165 -7.23 11.82 14.42
N LEU A 166 -6.81 11.25 15.56
CA LEU A 166 -6.65 12.03 16.80
C LEU A 166 -5.56 13.10 16.67
N LEU A 167 -4.48 12.80 15.97
CA LEU A 167 -3.33 13.69 15.81
C LEU A 167 -3.62 14.83 14.81
N PHE A 168 -4.21 14.51 13.66
CA PHE A 168 -4.33 15.46 12.53
C PHE A 168 -5.78 15.90 12.23
N GLY A 169 -6.80 15.16 12.68
CA GLY A 169 -8.20 15.46 12.44
C GLY A 169 -8.55 15.60 10.96
N GLU A 170 -9.20 16.71 10.59
CA GLU A 170 -9.62 16.98 9.20
C GLU A 170 -8.47 17.44 8.30
N SER A 171 -7.28 17.67 8.84
CA SER A 171 -6.10 18.06 8.07
C SER A 171 -5.32 16.88 7.50
N ILE A 172 -5.81 15.64 7.65
CA ILE A 172 -5.18 14.45 7.06
C ILE A 172 -5.15 14.57 5.54
N VAL A 173 -3.96 14.42 4.97
CA VAL A 173 -3.79 14.30 3.52
C VAL A 173 -3.65 12.83 3.12
N ALA A 174 -3.71 12.55 1.82
CA ALA A 174 -3.71 11.19 1.29
C ALA A 174 -2.51 10.33 1.74
N ASP A 175 -1.34 10.94 1.83
CA ASP A 175 -0.16 10.34 2.46
C ASP A 175 0.01 10.93 3.86
N ILE A 176 -0.40 10.16 4.88
CA ILE A 176 -0.30 10.60 6.28
C ILE A 176 1.13 10.91 6.71
N LEU A 177 2.16 10.38 6.05
CA LEU A 177 3.56 10.68 6.39
C LEU A 177 3.91 12.13 6.10
N VAL A 178 3.22 12.75 5.13
CA VAL A 178 3.34 14.18 4.83
C VAL A 178 2.83 15.00 6.01
N ASN A 179 1.79 14.55 6.72
CA ASN A 179 1.30 15.29 7.90
C ASN A 179 2.33 15.40 9.05
N PHE A 180 3.37 14.55 9.07
CA PHE A 180 4.45 14.62 10.05
C PHE A 180 5.57 15.60 9.65
N ASP A 181 5.48 16.28 8.50
CA ASP A 181 6.48 17.28 8.08
C ASP A 181 6.34 18.62 8.83
N LEU A 182 5.20 18.85 9.49
CA LEU A 182 4.95 20.04 10.29
C LEU A 182 5.90 20.03 11.48
N SER A 183 6.87 20.95 11.44
CA SER A 183 7.88 21.16 12.46
C SER A 183 7.23 21.22 13.84
N SER A 184 7.42 20.17 14.63
CA SER A 184 7.02 20.20 16.04
C SER A 184 7.79 21.31 16.74
N ASP A 185 7.12 22.10 17.59
CA ASP A 185 7.76 23.19 18.36
C ASP A 185 8.86 22.71 19.31
N THR A 186 9.00 21.39 19.50
CA THR A 186 10.00 20.76 20.36
C THR A 186 10.97 19.91 19.56
N ALA A 187 12.24 19.91 19.97
CA ALA A 187 13.28 19.06 19.37
C ALA A 187 12.95 17.56 19.44
N ILE A 188 12.28 17.12 20.52
CA ILE A 188 11.83 15.73 20.67
C ILE A 188 10.74 15.40 19.64
N GLY A 189 9.77 16.30 19.43
CA GLY A 189 8.72 16.10 18.44
C GLY A 189 9.28 16.03 17.02
N ALA A 190 10.26 16.87 16.68
CA ALA A 190 10.92 16.82 15.37
C ALA A 190 11.63 15.47 15.14
N LEU A 191 12.35 14.97 16.15
CA LEU A 191 12.99 13.66 16.08
C LEU A 191 11.98 12.52 15.92
N LEU A 192 10.84 12.57 16.63
CA LEU A 192 9.78 11.57 16.50
C LEU A 192 9.15 11.60 15.10
N ASN A 193 8.88 12.79 14.56
CA ASN A 193 8.36 12.97 13.20
C ASN A 193 9.30 12.32 12.16
N ASP A 194 10.59 12.63 12.21
CA ASP A 194 11.59 12.03 11.31
C ASP A 194 11.68 10.52 11.48
N THR A 195 11.62 10.04 12.72
CA THR A 195 11.66 8.60 13.01
C THR A 195 10.44 7.88 12.43
N VAL A 196 9.23 8.45 12.56
CA VAL A 196 7.98 7.92 11.98
C VAL A 196 8.10 7.86 10.45
N ARG A 197 8.55 8.95 9.83
CA ARG A 197 8.68 9.06 8.37
C ARG A 197 9.71 8.06 7.83
N LEU A 198 10.91 8.04 8.40
CA LEU A 198 11.99 7.14 7.99
C LEU A 198 11.66 5.68 8.27
N SER A 199 11.08 5.34 9.43
CA SER A 199 10.70 3.96 9.74
C SER A 199 9.72 3.40 8.71
N TYR A 200 8.71 4.18 8.32
CA TYR A 200 7.75 3.76 7.30
C TYR A 200 8.37 3.72 5.90
N ALA A 201 9.22 4.68 5.54
CA ALA A 201 9.95 4.64 4.26
C ALA A 201 10.82 3.37 4.15
N PHE A 202 11.58 3.03 5.20
CA PHE A 202 12.35 1.78 5.24
C PHE A 202 11.46 0.54 5.24
N HIS A 203 10.33 0.56 5.96
CA HIS A 203 9.32 -0.51 5.89
C HIS A 203 8.93 -0.79 4.44
N LEU A 204 8.59 0.26 3.68
CA LEU A 204 8.23 0.16 2.27
C LEU A 204 9.39 -0.37 1.42
N MET A 205 10.59 0.20 1.55
CA MET A 205 11.77 -0.25 0.81
C MET A 205 12.05 -1.75 1.00
N LEU A 206 11.92 -2.24 2.23
CA LEU A 206 12.19 -3.64 2.58
C LEU A 206 11.05 -4.61 2.23
N ALA A 207 9.81 -4.10 2.09
CA ALA A 207 8.65 -4.87 1.62
C ALA A 207 8.55 -4.96 0.08
N PHE A 208 9.14 -3.99 -0.63
CA PHE A 208 9.13 -3.92 -2.10
C PHE A 208 9.56 -5.23 -2.80
N PRO A 209 10.62 -5.94 -2.38
CA PRO A 209 11.09 -7.14 -3.06
C PRO A 209 10.06 -8.27 -3.13
N LEU A 210 9.22 -8.42 -2.09
CA LEU A 210 8.16 -9.44 -2.05
C LEU A 210 7.10 -9.16 -3.12
N LEU A 211 6.67 -7.91 -3.25
CA LEU A 211 5.78 -7.51 -4.35
C LEU A 211 6.47 -7.64 -5.70
N ASN A 212 7.79 -7.38 -5.75
CA ASN A 212 8.54 -7.55 -6.97
C ASN A 212 8.51 -8.99 -7.47
N PHE A 213 8.80 -9.90 -6.56
CA PHE A 213 8.81 -11.33 -6.77
C PHE A 213 7.51 -11.83 -7.39
N SER A 214 6.37 -11.58 -6.73
CA SER A 214 5.07 -12.12 -7.17
C SER A 214 4.66 -11.59 -8.55
N LEU A 215 4.83 -10.29 -8.81
CA LEU A 215 4.52 -9.77 -10.15
C LEU A 215 5.48 -10.31 -11.21
N ARG A 216 6.77 -10.48 -10.89
CA ARG A 216 7.74 -11.03 -11.85
C ARG A 216 7.38 -12.47 -12.20
N ALA A 217 7.00 -13.29 -11.21
CA ALA A 217 6.51 -14.64 -11.43
C ALA A 217 5.26 -14.68 -12.31
N ASN A 218 4.26 -13.84 -12.01
CA ASN A 218 3.02 -13.76 -12.80
C ASN A 218 3.27 -13.31 -14.25
N ILE A 219 4.18 -12.36 -14.48
CA ILE A 219 4.53 -11.90 -15.82
C ILE A 219 5.33 -12.97 -16.58
N ASP A 220 6.25 -13.67 -15.91
CA ASP A 220 6.99 -14.77 -16.53
C ASP A 220 6.07 -15.92 -16.94
N GLU A 221 5.13 -16.31 -16.08
CA GLU A 221 4.15 -17.34 -16.38
C GLU A 221 3.23 -16.94 -17.55
N LEU A 222 2.81 -15.67 -17.59
CA LEU A 222 1.96 -15.13 -18.66
C LEU A 222 2.69 -15.09 -20.02
N LEU A 223 3.93 -14.62 -20.06
CA LEU A 223 4.69 -14.41 -21.30
C LEU A 223 5.43 -15.67 -21.76
N PHE A 224 5.84 -16.52 -20.82
CA PHE A 224 6.73 -17.66 -21.07
C PHE A 224 6.23 -18.97 -20.43
N PRO A 225 4.97 -19.39 -20.64
CA PRO A 225 4.38 -20.53 -19.92
C PRO A 225 5.07 -21.88 -20.17
N LYS A 226 5.81 -22.02 -21.29
CA LYS A 226 6.49 -23.26 -21.68
C LYS A 226 7.99 -23.28 -21.36
N LYS A 227 8.53 -22.20 -20.79
CA LYS A 227 9.95 -22.09 -20.45
C LYS A 227 10.24 -22.75 -19.09
N PRO A 228 11.50 -23.15 -18.82
CA PRO A 228 11.86 -23.66 -17.50
C PRO A 228 11.63 -22.59 -16.42
N LEU A 229 11.63 -23.00 -15.14
CA LEU A 229 11.49 -22.09 -14.01
C LEU A 229 12.39 -20.86 -14.14
N LEU A 230 11.84 -19.68 -13.86
CA LEU A 230 12.53 -18.39 -14.01
C LEU A 230 13.90 -18.35 -13.30
N GLU A 231 14.01 -19.01 -12.15
CA GLU A 231 15.24 -19.07 -11.36
C GLU A 231 16.43 -19.70 -12.11
N LYS A 232 16.18 -20.55 -13.13
CA LYS A 232 17.22 -21.21 -13.91
C LYS A 232 17.76 -20.35 -15.06
N ASP A 233 17.00 -19.35 -15.48
CA ASP A 233 17.33 -18.48 -16.62
C ASP A 233 17.75 -17.10 -16.13
N SER A 234 19.06 -16.92 -15.94
CA SER A 234 19.63 -15.69 -15.38
C SER A 234 19.35 -14.45 -16.24
N ILE A 235 19.38 -14.59 -17.58
CA ILE A 235 19.19 -13.44 -18.48
C ILE A 235 17.74 -12.98 -18.41
N ARG A 236 16.79 -13.91 -18.53
CA ARG A 236 15.37 -13.60 -18.41
C ARG A 236 15.02 -13.04 -17.04
N PHE A 237 15.56 -13.63 -15.97
CA PHE A 237 15.36 -13.15 -14.60
C PHE A 237 15.84 -11.71 -14.40
N VAL A 238 17.07 -11.39 -14.84
CA VAL A 238 17.65 -10.05 -14.68
C VAL A 238 16.93 -9.06 -15.59
N SER A 239 16.67 -9.42 -16.86
CA SER A 239 15.95 -8.57 -17.80
C SER A 239 14.55 -8.19 -17.29
N LEU A 240 13.75 -9.17 -16.87
CA LEU A 240 12.41 -8.90 -16.33
C LEU A 240 12.49 -8.05 -15.06
N THR A 241 13.44 -8.34 -14.18
CA THR A 241 13.68 -7.55 -12.97
C THR A 241 13.96 -6.08 -13.29
N LEU A 242 14.91 -5.81 -14.20
CA LEU A 242 15.30 -4.46 -14.57
C LEU A 242 14.16 -3.70 -15.25
N VAL A 243 13.46 -4.33 -16.20
CA VAL A 243 12.32 -3.70 -16.88
C VAL A 243 11.21 -3.32 -15.89
N LEU A 244 10.86 -4.23 -14.97
CA LEU A 244 9.84 -3.97 -13.96
C LEU A 244 10.25 -2.88 -12.97
N LEU A 245 11.54 -2.80 -12.62
CA LEU A 245 12.08 -1.81 -11.70
C LEU A 245 12.13 -0.41 -12.37
N VAL A 246 12.60 -0.31 -13.61
CA VAL A 246 12.59 0.94 -14.38
C VAL A 246 11.17 1.43 -14.57
N PHE A 247 10.23 0.54 -14.92
CA PHE A 247 8.82 0.91 -15.04
C PHE A 247 8.24 1.44 -13.71
N ALA A 248 8.53 0.76 -12.59
CA ALA A 248 8.08 1.20 -11.28
C ALA A 248 8.66 2.56 -10.88
N TYR A 249 9.94 2.80 -11.16
CA TYR A 249 10.61 4.07 -10.92
C TYR A 249 10.00 5.21 -11.74
N LEU A 250 9.84 5.01 -13.06
CA LEU A 250 9.25 6.02 -13.93
C LEU A 250 7.80 6.35 -13.55
N ALA A 251 7.00 5.33 -13.20
CA ALA A 251 5.63 5.53 -12.73
C ALA A 251 5.58 6.33 -11.42
N ALA A 252 6.53 6.13 -10.50
CA ALA A 252 6.59 6.86 -9.23
C ALA A 252 6.97 8.34 -9.38
N ILE A 253 7.63 8.70 -10.48
CA ILE A 253 7.93 10.10 -10.83
C ILE A 253 6.77 10.74 -11.60
N ALA A 254 6.11 9.98 -12.47
CA ALA A 254 5.06 10.50 -13.34
C ALA A 254 3.72 10.73 -12.62
N ILE A 255 3.42 9.96 -11.57
CA ILE A 255 2.14 10.05 -10.85
C ILE A 255 2.30 11.07 -9.73
N PRO A 256 1.45 12.12 -9.66
CA PRO A 256 1.57 13.16 -8.63
C PRO A 256 0.83 12.84 -7.34
N ASN A 257 -0.20 11.98 -7.39
CA ASN A 257 -1.05 11.68 -6.25
C ASN A 257 -1.41 10.19 -6.21
N ILE A 258 -1.04 9.54 -5.10
CA ILE A 258 -1.25 8.10 -4.87
C ILE A 258 -2.71 7.73 -4.57
N TRP A 259 -3.51 8.67 -4.06
CA TRP A 259 -4.91 8.46 -3.67
C TRP A 259 -5.77 8.00 -4.83
N TYR A 260 -5.73 8.73 -5.95
CA TYR A 260 -6.49 8.38 -7.16
C TYR A 260 -6.09 7.00 -7.69
N PHE A 261 -4.83 6.63 -7.55
CA PHE A 261 -4.37 5.33 -7.97
C PHE A 261 -4.92 4.20 -7.10
N PHE A 262 -4.94 4.36 -5.77
CA PHE A 262 -5.56 3.39 -4.87
C PHE A 262 -7.07 3.27 -5.13
N GLN A 263 -7.74 4.39 -5.37
CA GLN A 263 -9.16 4.40 -5.71
C GLN A 263 -9.47 3.63 -7.00
N PHE A 264 -8.67 3.85 -8.06
CA PHE A 264 -8.87 3.18 -9.35
C PHE A 264 -8.49 1.70 -9.30
N MET A 265 -7.32 1.36 -8.75
CA MET A 265 -6.90 -0.04 -8.61
C MET A 265 -7.87 -0.82 -7.72
N GLY A 266 -8.32 -0.19 -6.63
CA GLY A 266 -9.23 -0.79 -5.66
C GLY A 266 -10.58 -1.12 -6.26
N SER A 267 -11.16 -0.20 -7.03
CA SER A 267 -12.47 -0.38 -7.67
C SER A 267 -12.42 -1.27 -8.91
N THR A 268 -11.24 -1.68 -9.37
CA THR A 268 -11.09 -2.51 -10.57
C THR A 268 -10.40 -3.83 -10.24
N SER A 269 -9.08 -3.84 -10.26
CA SER A 269 -8.25 -5.05 -10.16
C SER A 269 -8.42 -5.74 -8.81
N ALA A 270 -8.45 -4.99 -7.72
CA ALA A 270 -8.55 -5.55 -6.37
C ALA A 270 -9.92 -6.19 -6.13
N VAL A 271 -11.01 -5.51 -6.52
CA VAL A 271 -12.36 -6.08 -6.44
C VAL A 271 -12.52 -7.31 -7.32
N CYS A 272 -11.95 -7.30 -8.53
CA CYS A 272 -11.95 -8.49 -9.39
C CYS A 272 -11.29 -9.70 -8.72
N LEU A 273 -10.09 -9.51 -8.18
CA LEU A 273 -9.31 -10.58 -7.54
C LEU A 273 -9.94 -11.07 -6.24
N ALA A 274 -10.46 -10.16 -5.40
CA ALA A 274 -10.93 -10.49 -4.06
C ALA A 274 -12.38 -11.02 -4.03
N PHE A 275 -13.23 -10.58 -4.96
CA PHE A 275 -14.67 -10.88 -4.90
C PHE A 275 -15.21 -11.50 -6.19
N ILE A 276 -14.92 -10.93 -7.36
CA ILE A 276 -15.56 -11.35 -8.61
C ILE A 276 -15.04 -12.71 -9.08
N PHE A 277 -13.71 -12.89 -9.21
CA PHE A 277 -13.15 -14.15 -9.69
C PHE A 277 -13.40 -15.32 -8.72
N PRO A 278 -13.22 -15.18 -7.39
CA PRO A 278 -13.59 -16.24 -6.46
C PRO A 278 -15.07 -16.62 -6.57
N GLY A 279 -15.97 -15.63 -6.64
CA GLY A 279 -17.40 -15.89 -6.82
C GLY A 279 -17.70 -16.61 -8.14
N ALA A 280 -17.06 -16.19 -9.24
CA ALA A 280 -17.25 -16.81 -10.55
C ALA A 280 -16.75 -18.27 -10.58
N ILE A 281 -15.64 -18.57 -9.89
CA ILE A 281 -15.11 -19.94 -9.76
C ILE A 281 -16.11 -20.83 -9.03
N VAL A 282 -16.70 -20.36 -7.93
CA VAL A 282 -17.74 -21.10 -7.17
C VAL A 282 -18.99 -21.33 -8.01
N LEU A 283 -19.41 -20.35 -8.83
CA LEU A 283 -20.61 -20.50 -9.67
C LEU A 283 -20.40 -21.41 -10.87
N ARG A 284 -19.19 -21.42 -11.45
CA ARG A 284 -18.81 -22.29 -12.57
C ARG A 284 -18.39 -23.69 -12.11
N ASP A 285 -18.68 -24.06 -10.86
CA ASP A 285 -18.21 -25.30 -10.23
C ASP A 285 -18.47 -26.55 -11.09
N VAL A 286 -17.41 -26.99 -11.78
CA VAL A 286 -17.43 -28.13 -12.70
C VAL A 286 -17.51 -29.45 -11.94
N HIS A 287 -17.03 -29.49 -10.70
CA HIS A 287 -16.92 -30.71 -9.91
C HIS A 287 -18.10 -30.90 -8.93
N SER A 288 -19.08 -29.98 -8.94
CA SER A 288 -20.28 -30.01 -8.09
C SER A 288 -19.98 -30.15 -6.59
N ILE A 289 -18.88 -29.52 -6.13
CA ILE A 289 -18.45 -29.49 -4.72
C ILE A 289 -19.21 -28.41 -3.93
N SER A 290 -19.61 -27.33 -4.60
CA SER A 290 -20.23 -26.14 -3.99
C SER A 290 -21.67 -26.37 -3.56
N THR A 291 -21.99 -25.98 -2.32
CA THR A 291 -23.36 -26.06 -1.80
C THR A 291 -24.23 -24.93 -2.34
N THR A 292 -25.56 -25.07 -2.23
CA THR A 292 -26.50 -23.99 -2.58
C THR A 292 -26.21 -22.70 -1.80
N ARG A 293 -25.75 -22.79 -0.55
CA ARG A 293 -25.38 -21.62 0.26
C ARG A 293 -24.14 -20.92 -0.30
N ASP A 294 -23.15 -21.68 -0.76
CA ASP A 294 -21.93 -21.13 -1.36
C ASP A 294 -22.23 -20.41 -2.68
N LYS A 295 -23.14 -20.98 -3.49
CA LYS A 295 -23.59 -20.34 -4.75
C LYS A 295 -24.36 -19.05 -4.49
N ILE A 296 -25.22 -19.01 -3.46
CA ILE A 296 -25.92 -17.78 -3.05
C ILE A 296 -24.89 -16.73 -2.57
N ALA A 297 -23.96 -17.13 -1.70
CA ALA A 297 -22.92 -16.23 -1.20
C ALA A 297 -22.06 -15.66 -2.33
N ALA A 298 -21.61 -16.50 -3.26
CA ALA A 298 -20.84 -16.09 -4.44
C ALA A 298 -21.61 -15.11 -5.33
N THR A 299 -22.91 -15.35 -5.56
CA THR A 299 -23.76 -14.44 -6.34
C THR A 299 -23.89 -13.08 -5.66
N VAL A 300 -24.16 -13.07 -4.35
CA VAL A 300 -24.26 -11.84 -3.56
C VAL A 300 -22.93 -11.08 -3.56
N MET A 301 -21.80 -11.78 -3.39
CA MET A 301 -20.47 -11.17 -3.46
C MET A 301 -20.21 -10.48 -4.80
N ILE A 302 -20.55 -11.11 -5.93
CA ILE A 302 -20.37 -10.51 -7.26
C ILE A 302 -21.26 -9.28 -7.43
N ILE A 303 -22.53 -9.36 -7.05
CA ILE A 303 -23.47 -8.24 -7.17
C ILE A 303 -22.98 -7.03 -6.34
N LEU A 304 -22.60 -7.26 -5.08
CA LEU A 304 -22.06 -6.21 -4.22
C LEU A 304 -20.76 -5.63 -4.75
N ALA A 305 -19.85 -6.47 -5.25
CA ALA A 305 -18.60 -6.06 -5.86
C ALA A 305 -18.81 -5.16 -7.09
N VAL A 306 -19.69 -5.56 -8.02
CA VAL A 306 -19.97 -4.80 -9.24
C VAL A 306 -20.64 -3.47 -8.92
N THR A 307 -21.66 -3.48 -8.04
CA THR A 307 -22.39 -2.27 -7.65
C THR A 307 -21.49 -1.25 -6.95
N THR A 308 -20.74 -1.67 -5.93
CA THR A 308 -19.82 -0.78 -5.20
C THR A 308 -18.70 -0.25 -6.09
N SER A 309 -18.14 -1.09 -6.98
CA SER A 309 -17.11 -0.67 -7.94
C SER A 309 -17.63 0.36 -8.94
N THR A 310 -18.85 0.15 -9.45
CA THR A 310 -19.48 1.07 -10.41
C THR A 310 -19.74 2.43 -9.76
N ILE A 311 -20.28 2.43 -8.53
CA ILE A 311 -20.51 3.67 -7.76
C ILE A 311 -19.17 4.38 -7.51
N ALA A 312 -18.17 3.67 -6.99
CA ALA A 312 -16.88 4.26 -6.67
C ALA A 312 -16.18 4.84 -7.91
N LEU A 313 -16.14 4.10 -9.02
CA LEU A 313 -15.54 4.56 -10.27
C LEU A 313 -16.25 5.79 -10.83
N SER A 314 -17.58 5.78 -10.83
CA SER A 314 -18.38 6.92 -11.30
C SER A 314 -18.14 8.17 -10.46
N THR A 315 -18.11 8.03 -9.12
CA THR A 315 -17.81 9.13 -8.20
C THR A 315 -16.38 9.65 -8.40
N ASN A 316 -15.38 8.76 -8.54
CA ASN A 316 -14.00 9.17 -8.75
C ASN A 316 -13.80 9.92 -10.07
N ILE A 317 -14.43 9.45 -11.16
CA ILE A 317 -14.40 10.14 -12.45
C ILE A 317 -15.07 11.51 -12.33
N TYR A 318 -16.22 11.59 -11.65
CA TYR A 318 -16.93 12.86 -11.45
C TYR A 318 -16.07 13.88 -10.69
N ILE A 319 -15.41 13.47 -9.59
CA ILE A 319 -14.50 14.33 -8.82
C ILE A 319 -13.31 14.77 -9.69
N LEU A 320 -12.71 13.85 -10.44
CA LEU A 320 -11.56 14.14 -11.29
C LEU A 320 -11.89 15.15 -12.40
N VAL A 321 -13.07 15.06 -12.99
CA VAL A 321 -13.53 16.00 -14.04
C VAL A 321 -13.85 17.37 -13.44
N ARG A 322 -14.37 17.44 -12.21
CA ARG A 322 -14.76 18.70 -11.56
C ARG A 322 -13.58 19.46 -10.94
N ASN A 323 -12.50 18.76 -10.58
CA ASN A 323 -11.28 19.35 -10.01
C ASN A 323 -10.23 19.73 -11.07
N LYS A 324 -10.54 19.59 -12.36
CA LYS A 324 -9.76 20.15 -13.48
C LYS A 324 -10.32 21.51 -13.88
#